data_AF-A0A836CJS4-F1
#
_entry.id   AF-A0A836CJS4-F1
#
_cell.length_a   1.000
_cell.length_b   1.000
_cell.length_c   1.000
_cell.angle_alpha   90.00
_cell.angle_beta   90.00
_cell.angle_gamma   90.00
#
_symmetry.space_group_name_H-M   'P 1'
#
loop_
_entity.id
_entity.type
_entity.pdbx_description
1 polymer ?
#
loop_
_entity_poly.entity_id
_entity_poly.type
_entity_poly.pdbx_seq_one_letter_code
_entity_poly.pdbx_strand_id
1 'polypeptide(L)' 'AEVRQHKTPTDVWCTFRGRVYNMSPFLHQHPGGPESIMRAAGGDMTPLFEKYHRWVNADALIGHLCVGVIAPDE' A
#
# COMPACT_ATOMS: atom_id res chain seq x y z
N ALA A 1 7.30 -4.88 11.96
CA ALA A 1 7.42 -3.60 12.70
C ALA A 1 7.05 -2.42 11.78
N GLU A 2 7.44 -1.19 12.14
CA GLU A 2 7.34 0.11 11.44
C GLU A 2 6.05 0.43 10.67
N VAL A 3 5.74 -0.29 9.57
CA VAL A 3 4.55 -0.09 8.71
C VAL A 3 3.26 0.14 9.51
N ARG A 4 3.03 -0.62 10.58
CA ARG A 4 1.84 -0.51 11.46
C ARG A 4 1.64 0.86 12.13
N GLN A 5 2.70 1.69 12.17
CA GLN A 5 2.66 3.04 12.73
C GLN A 5 2.11 4.06 11.71
N HIS A 6 2.26 3.80 10.42
CA HIS A 6 1.90 4.69 9.32
C HIS A 6 0.46 4.41 8.84
N LYS A 7 -0.51 4.89 9.61
CA LYS A 7 -1.95 4.62 9.40
C LYS A 7 -2.85 5.86 9.46
N THR A 8 -2.32 7.03 9.10
CA THR A 8 -3.08 8.29 9.06
C THR A 8 -3.19 8.81 7.63
N PRO A 9 -4.20 9.61 7.25
CA PRO A 9 -4.35 10.08 5.87
C PRO A 9 -3.13 10.85 5.30
N THR A 10 -2.29 11.41 6.17
CA THR A 10 -1.04 12.10 5.77
C THR A 10 0.20 11.21 5.82
N ASP A 11 0.07 10.03 6.41
CA ASP A 11 1.15 9.06 6.64
C ASP A 11 0.59 7.63 6.59
N VAL A 12 0.46 7.09 5.37
CA VAL A 12 -0.07 5.75 5.08
C VAL A 12 1.00 4.90 4.44
N TRP A 13 1.41 3.83 5.12
CA TRP A 13 2.22 2.79 4.49
C TRP A 13 1.44 1.47 4.45
N CYS A 14 1.69 0.70 3.40
CA CYS A 14 1.12 -0.62 3.23
C CYS A 14 2.21 -1.60 2.78
N THR A 15 2.04 -2.88 3.09
CA THR A 15 2.80 -3.94 2.43
C THR A 15 2.02 -4.47 1.23
N PHE A 16 2.74 -4.88 0.19
CA PHE A 16 2.17 -5.52 -0.99
C PHE A 16 3.18 -6.49 -1.58
N ARG A 17 2.81 -7.77 -1.62
CA ARG A 17 3.64 -8.87 -2.14
C ARG A 17 5.09 -8.84 -1.60
N GLY A 18 5.25 -8.65 -0.29
CA GLY A 18 6.55 -8.62 0.39
C GLY A 18 7.32 -7.31 0.29
N ARG A 19 6.78 -6.28 -0.37
CA ARG A 19 7.38 -4.94 -0.49
C ARG A 19 6.62 -3.92 0.35
N VAL A 20 7.30 -2.86 0.78
CA VAL A 20 6.73 -1.77 1.58
C VAL A 20 6.55 -0.54 0.69
N TYR A 21 5.36 0.07 0.73
CA TYR A 21 5.01 1.24 -0.07
C TYR A 21 4.52 2.40 0.81
N ASN A 22 5.00 3.60 0.54
CA ASN A 22 4.44 4.84 1.08
C ASN A 22 3.30 5.30 0.16
N MET A 23 2.07 5.08 0.59
CA MET A 23 0.86 5.37 -0.19
C MET A 23 0.33 6.80 0.01
N SER A 24 0.91 7.59 0.92
CA SER A 24 0.46 8.97 1.19
C SER A 24 0.32 9.83 -0.08
N PRO A 25 1.28 9.83 -1.03
CA PRO A 25 1.16 10.66 -2.24
C PRO A 25 0.02 10.22 -3.17
N PHE A 26 -0.37 8.95 -3.10
CA PHE A 26 -1.36 8.34 -3.99
C PHE A 26 -2.77 8.30 -3.37
N LEU A 27 -2.90 8.53 -2.06
CA LEU A 27 -4.14 8.34 -1.31
C LEU A 27 -5.35 9.05 -1.97
N HIS A 28 -5.18 10.32 -2.36
CA HIS A 28 -6.24 11.12 -2.99
C HIS A 28 -6.29 10.99 -4.52
N GLN A 29 -5.32 10.32 -5.13
CA GLN A 29 -5.26 10.05 -6.57
C GLN A 29 -5.90 8.70 -6.92
N HIS A 30 -6.16 7.86 -5.92
CA HIS A 30 -6.75 6.55 -6.10
C HIS A 30 -8.20 6.64 -6.62
N PRO A 31 -8.53 6.06 -7.79
CA PRO A 31 -9.88 6.12 -8.36
C PRO A 31 -10.96 5.50 -7.46
N GLY A 32 -10.61 4.49 -6.67
CA GLY A 32 -11.51 3.87 -5.69
C GLY A 32 -11.69 4.68 -4.39
N GLY A 33 -11.16 5.90 -4.34
CA GLY A 33 -11.21 6.79 -3.19
C GLY A 33 -10.19 6.48 -2.09
N PRO A 34 -9.94 7.45 -1.19
CA PRO A 34 -8.95 7.32 -0.12
C PRO A 34 -9.34 6.24 0.90
N GLU A 35 -10.63 6.08 1.21
CA GLU A 35 -11.12 5.09 2.16
C GLU A 35 -10.73 3.65 1.79
N SER A 36 -10.67 3.34 0.50
CA SER A 36 -10.28 2.01 0.01
C SER A 36 -8.83 1.68 0.35
N ILE A 37 -7.93 2.65 0.29
CA ILE A 37 -6.53 2.49 0.70
C ILE A 37 -6.44 2.44 2.23
N MET A 38 -7.19 3.29 2.94
CA MET A 38 -7.16 3.34 4.41
C MET A 38 -7.55 2.02 5.07
N ARG A 39 -8.34 1.16 4.40
CA ARG A 39 -8.66 -0.21 4.88
C ARG A 39 -7.44 -1.11 5.05
N ALA A 40 -6.36 -0.85 4.31
CA ALA A 40 -5.10 -1.59 4.38
C ALA A 40 -3.97 -0.82 5.09
N ALA A 41 -4.26 0.39 5.58
CA ALA A 41 -3.24 1.26 6.17
C ALA A 41 -2.55 0.58 7.36
N GLY A 42 -1.22 0.55 7.31
CA GLY A 42 -0.38 -0.15 8.28
C GLY A 42 -0.38 -1.68 8.15
N GLY A 43 -0.87 -2.24 7.05
CA GLY A 43 -0.99 -3.68 6.84
C GLY A 43 -0.80 -4.12 5.39
N ASP A 44 -1.14 -5.39 5.11
CA ASP A 44 -1.01 -5.99 3.78
C ASP A 44 -2.22 -5.67 2.90
N MET A 45 -1.98 -4.92 1.82
CA MET A 45 -3.00 -4.59 0.83
C MET A 45 -3.18 -5.65 -0.25
N THR A 46 -2.34 -6.70 -0.28
CA THR A 46 -2.38 -7.76 -1.31
C THR A 46 -3.76 -8.39 -1.46
N PRO A 47 -4.45 -8.84 -0.40
CA PRO A 47 -5.77 -9.49 -0.56
C PRO A 47 -6.83 -8.57 -1.17
N LEU A 48 -6.81 -7.28 -0.81
CA LEU A 48 -7.73 -6.28 -1.37
C LEU A 48 -7.37 -5.96 -2.82
N PHE A 49 -6.09 -5.83 -3.13
CA PHE A 49 -5.63 -5.61 -4.49
C PHE A 49 -6.00 -6.78 -5.41
N GLU A 50 -5.75 -8.03 -4.99
CA GLU A 50 -6.12 -9.21 -5.78
C GLU A 50 -7.63 -9.32 -6.02
N LYS A 51 -8.43 -8.92 -5.03
CA LYS A 51 -9.90 -8.96 -5.15
C LYS A 51 -10.42 -7.96 -6.17
N TYR A 52 -9.91 -6.73 -6.17
CA TYR A 52 -10.50 -5.61 -6.93
C TYR A 52 -9.69 -5.17 -8.17
N HIS A 53 -8.39 -5.47 -8.22
CA HIS A 53 -7.44 -4.87 -9.16
C HIS A 53 -6.38 -5.84 -9.69
N ARG A 54 -6.58 -7.17 -9.62
CA ARG A 54 -5.60 -8.18 -10.09
C ARG A 54 -5.09 -8.01 -11.52
N TRP A 55 -5.83 -7.29 -12.37
CA TRP A 55 -5.46 -6.98 -13.77
C TRP A 55 -4.70 -5.65 -13.93
N VAL A 56 -4.59 -4.84 -12.88
CA VAL A 56 -3.88 -3.57 -12.89
C VAL A 56 -2.38 -3.82 -12.75
N ASN A 57 -1.57 -3.15 -13.58
CA ASN A 57 -0.12 -3.15 -13.44
C ASN A 57 0.29 -2.26 -12.25
N ALA A 58 0.37 -2.86 -11.05
CA ALA A 58 0.76 -2.17 -9.84
C ALA A 58 2.18 -1.58 -9.93
N ASP A 59 3.13 -2.30 -10.54
CA ASP A 59 4.51 -1.83 -10.66
C ASP A 59 4.61 -0.53 -11.49
N ALA A 60 3.82 -0.43 -12.57
CA ALA A 60 3.76 0.79 -13.37
C ALA A 60 3.09 1.96 -12.61
N LEU A 61 2.08 1.68 -11.79
CA LEU A 61 1.29 2.73 -11.12
C LEU A 61 1.95 3.25 -9.83
N ILE A 62 2.40 2.33 -8.97
CA ILE A 62 2.86 2.64 -7.61
C ILE A 62 4.30 2.18 -7.35
N GLY A 63 5.01 1.63 -8.35
CA GLY A 63 6.37 1.13 -8.16
C GLY A 63 7.35 2.17 -7.61
N HIS A 64 7.20 3.43 -8.00
CA HIS A 64 7.99 4.56 -7.51
C HIS A 64 7.73 4.93 -6.04
N LEU A 65 6.67 4.38 -5.44
CA LEU A 65 6.31 4.57 -4.03
C LEU A 65 6.89 3.49 -3.11
N CYS A 66 7.59 2.50 -3.67
CA CYS A 66 8.24 1.45 -2.91
C CYS A 66 9.39 2.04 -2.07
N VAL A 67 9.32 1.89 -0.75
CA VAL A 67 10.33 2.37 0.21
C VAL A 67 11.21 1.25 0.77
N GLY A 68 10.86 -0.02 0.52
CA GLY A 68 11.68 -1.15 0.96
C GLY A 68 11.03 -2.51 0.74
N VAL A 69 11.60 -3.52 1.40
CA VAL A 69 11.11 -4.91 1.44
C VAL A 69 10.90 -5.33 2.88
N ILE A 70 9.99 -6.27 3.11
CA ILE A 70 9.83 -6.88 4.44
C ILE A 70 11.07 -7.73 4.73
N ALA A 71 11.63 -7.59 5.92
CA ALA A 71 12.77 -8.40 6.34
C ALA A 71 12.33 -9.88 6.45
N PRO A 72 13.18 -10.85 6.08
CA PRO A 72 12.82 -12.27 6.09
C PRO A 72 12.39 -12.84 7.46
N ASP A 73 12.71 -12.14 8.55
CA ASP A 73 12.40 -12.52 9.93
C ASP A 73 11.26 -11.69 10.57
N GLU A 74 10.54 -10.87 9.78
CA GLU A 74 9.36 -10.09 10.17
C GLU A 74 8.10 -10.47 9.36
#